data_AF-A0A225DLG0-F1
#
_entry.id   AF-A0A225DLG0-F1
#
_cell.length_a   1.000
_cell.length_b   1.000
_cell.length_c   1.000
_cell.angle_alpha   90.00
_cell.angle_beta   90.00
_cell.angle_gamma   90.00
#
_symmetry.space_group_name_H-M   'P 1'
#
loop_
_entity.id
_entity.type
_entity.pdbx_description
1 polymer ?
#
loop_
_entity_poly.entity_id
_entity_poly.type
_entity_poly.pdbx_seq_one_letter_code
_entity_poly.pdbx_strand_id
1 'polypeptide(L)'
;MTSAFDSRLVEVDIVLPGQTYTFSADSQGFAILASGIKFGNANMNTCECRIYNLTAELRNTILTLASPLINPPANNPSAGPRKPVILNLKAGRESTGTFLLYTGNVISCEVTQPRTSGSPSGP
;
A
#
# COMPACT_ATOMS: atom_id res chain seq x y z
N MET A 1 -20.63 -3.19 -25.23
CA MET A 1 -21.21 -1.92 -24.75
C MET A 1 -20.06 -1.00 -24.43
N THR A 2 -19.80 0.00 -25.26
CA THR A 2 -18.80 1.04 -24.97
C THR A 2 -19.42 1.94 -23.91
N SER A 3 -18.97 1.83 -22.66
CA SER A 3 -19.39 2.71 -21.58
C SER A 3 -19.17 4.17 -22.00
N ALA A 4 -20.16 5.04 -21.80
CA ALA A 4 -20.01 6.49 -22.01
C ALA A 4 -19.01 7.12 -21.03
N PHE A 5 -18.57 6.34 -20.02
CA PHE A 5 -17.61 6.74 -19.01
C PHE A 5 -16.37 5.86 -19.10
N ASP A 6 -15.22 6.50 -19.24
CA ASP A 6 -13.92 5.88 -19.14
C ASP A 6 -13.49 5.83 -17.66
N SER A 7 -13.58 4.64 -17.06
CA SER A 7 -13.32 4.44 -15.63
C SER A 7 -11.88 4.76 -15.29
N ARG A 8 -11.65 5.26 -14.07
CA ARG A 8 -10.31 5.46 -13.55
C ARG A 8 -9.77 4.15 -13.00
N LEU A 9 -8.58 3.78 -13.43
CA LEU A 9 -7.83 2.68 -12.86
C LEU A 9 -6.83 3.23 -11.85
N VAL A 10 -6.86 2.68 -10.63
CA VAL A 10 -5.88 2.97 -9.58
C VAL A 10 -5.31 1.64 -9.12
N GLU A 11 -3.99 1.54 -9.16
CA GLU A 11 -3.25 0.35 -8.77
C GLU A 11 -2.14 0.74 -7.79
N VAL A 12 -2.00 -0.04 -6.72
CA VAL A 12 -0.93 0.12 -5.74
C VAL A 12 -0.14 -1.17 -5.70
N ASP A 13 1.16 -1.07 -5.95
CA ASP A 13 2.09 -2.18 -5.72
C ASP A 13 2.84 -1.94 -4.42
N ILE A 14 2.83 -2.95 -3.55
CA ILE A 14 3.70 -3.02 -2.39
C ILE A 14 4.76 -4.07 -2.70
N VAL A 15 5.99 -3.62 -2.95
CA VAL A 15 7.13 -4.48 -3.21
C VAL A 15 7.79 -4.82 -1.88
N LEU A 16 7.67 -6.09 -1.52
CA LEU A 16 8.28 -6.70 -0.35
C LEU A 16 9.47 -7.58 -0.76
N PRO A 17 10.36 -7.94 0.18
CA PRO A 17 11.47 -8.83 -0.11
C PRO A 17 11.01 -10.18 -0.69
N GLY A 18 11.20 -10.38 -1.98
CA GLY A 18 10.86 -11.62 -2.67
C GLY A 18 9.41 -11.73 -3.16
N GLN A 19 8.55 -10.74 -2.91
CA GLN A 19 7.17 -10.75 -3.40
C GLN A 19 6.64 -9.34 -3.66
N THR A 20 5.91 -9.17 -4.75
CA THR A 20 5.14 -7.94 -5.03
C THR A 20 3.67 -8.23 -4.84
N TYR A 21 3.00 -7.40 -4.03
CA TYR A 21 1.56 -7.44 -3.85
C TYR A 21 0.94 -6.29 -4.63
N THR A 22 0.11 -6.61 -5.61
CA THR A 22 -0.59 -5.64 -6.44
C THR A 22 -2.06 -5.58 -6.03
N PHE A 23 -2.55 -4.38 -5.76
CA PHE A 23 -3.93 -4.08 -5.43
C PHE A 23 -4.51 -3.19 -6.52
N SER A 24 -5.52 -3.69 -7.23
CA SER A 24 -6.25 -2.90 -8.22
C SER A 24 -7.67 -2.65 -7.72
N ALA A 25 -8.12 -1.40 -7.82
CA ALA A 25 -9.46 -1.03 -7.39
C ALA A 25 -10.56 -1.66 -8.26
N ASP A 26 -10.25 -1.88 -9.55
CA ASP A 26 -11.21 -2.33 -10.55
C ASP A 26 -11.34 -3.85 -10.64
N SER A 27 -10.21 -4.58 -10.63
CA SER A 27 -10.24 -6.04 -10.84
C SER A 27 -10.50 -6.86 -9.59
N GLN A 28 -10.23 -6.32 -8.40
CA GLN A 28 -10.25 -7.08 -7.14
C GLN A 28 -11.20 -6.48 -6.09
N GLY A 29 -11.93 -5.40 -6.41
CA GLY A 29 -12.90 -4.78 -5.51
C GLY A 29 -12.30 -4.08 -4.28
N PHE A 30 -11.00 -3.75 -4.33
CA PHE A 30 -10.35 -2.96 -3.30
C PHE A 30 -10.77 -1.50 -3.43
N ALA A 31 -11.08 -0.84 -2.31
CA ALA A 31 -11.19 0.61 -2.32
C ALA A 31 -9.81 1.20 -1.98
N ILE A 32 -9.27 2.01 -2.89
CA ILE A 32 -7.93 2.62 -2.75
C ILE A 32 -8.08 4.13 -2.68
N LEU A 33 -7.56 4.72 -1.61
CA LEU A 33 -7.42 6.17 -1.47
C LEU A 33 -5.93 6.51 -1.47
N ALA A 34 -5.49 7.34 -2.40
CA ALA A 34 -4.12 7.83 -2.46
C ALA A 34 -4.11 9.37 -2.44
N SER A 35 -3.25 9.94 -1.61
CA SER A 35 -3.02 11.39 -1.50
C SER A 35 -1.54 11.64 -1.36
N GLY A 36 -1.02 12.69 -2.01
CA GLY A 36 0.39 13.00 -1.94
C GLY A 36 0.69 14.43 -2.31
N ILE A 37 1.86 14.91 -1.87
CA ILE A 37 2.36 16.25 -2.19
C ILE A 37 3.69 16.09 -2.90
N LYS A 38 3.75 16.64 -4.13
CA LYS A 38 5.00 16.81 -4.86
C LYS A 38 5.61 18.15 -4.47
N PHE A 39 6.80 18.12 -3.90
CA PHE A 39 7.55 19.33 -3.56
C PHE A 39 8.42 19.76 -4.75
N GLY A 40 8.92 21.00 -4.72
CA GLY A 40 9.84 21.51 -5.75
C GLY A 40 11.16 20.73 -5.83
N ASN A 41 11.56 20.07 -4.73
CA ASN A 41 12.66 19.12 -4.71
C ASN A 41 12.15 17.71 -5.02
N ALA A 42 12.69 17.08 -6.08
CA ALA A 42 12.28 15.76 -6.56
C ALA A 42 12.39 14.65 -5.50
N ASN A 43 13.24 14.80 -4.49
CA ASN A 43 13.51 13.77 -3.48
C ASN A 43 12.63 13.86 -2.23
N MET A 44 11.78 14.89 -2.09
CA MET A 44 11.01 15.14 -0.87
C MET A 44 9.53 14.80 -0.98
N ASN A 45 9.12 14.14 -2.06
CA ASN A 45 7.70 13.86 -2.32
C ASN A 45 7.14 12.90 -1.28
N THR A 46 5.93 13.21 -0.80
CA THR A 46 5.20 12.39 0.16
C THR A 46 3.97 11.79 -0.51
N CYS A 47 3.67 10.54 -0.18
CA CYS A 47 2.49 9.83 -0.66
C CYS A 47 1.94 8.96 0.48
N GLU A 48 0.64 9.05 0.70
CA GLU A 48 -0.10 8.22 1.63
C GLU A 48 -1.15 7.44 0.82
N CYS A 49 -1.11 6.11 0.95
CA CYS A 49 -2.06 5.21 0.33
C CYS A 49 -2.81 4.42 1.42
N ARG A 50 -4.14 4.33 1.29
CA ARG A 50 -5.01 3.52 2.13
C ARG A 50 -5.73 2.52 1.25
N ILE A 51 -5.57 1.24 1.56
CA ILE A 51 -6.23 0.13 0.87
C ILE A 51 -7.25 -0.46 1.83
N TYR A 52 -8.52 -0.43 1.44
CA TYR A 52 -9.66 -0.97 2.18
C TYR A 52 -10.10 -2.32 1.58
N ASN A 53 -10.92 -3.07 2.33
CA ASN A 53 -11.44 -4.40 1.96
C ASN A 53 -10.36 -5.50 1.87
N LEU A 54 -9.22 -5.33 2.55
CA LEU A 54 -8.25 -6.40 2.71
C LEU A 54 -8.81 -7.51 3.61
N THR A 55 -8.57 -8.77 3.24
CA THR A 55 -8.83 -9.90 4.14
C THR A 55 -7.87 -9.83 5.33
N ALA A 56 -8.28 -10.39 6.48
CA ALA A 56 -7.45 -10.39 7.69
C ALA A 56 -6.11 -11.11 7.46
N GLU A 57 -6.12 -12.20 6.68
CA GLU A 57 -4.93 -12.97 6.33
C GLU A 57 -3.96 -12.15 5.46
N LEU A 58 -4.45 -11.51 4.40
CA LEU A 58 -3.62 -10.70 3.49
C LEU A 58 -3.04 -9.49 4.22
N ARG A 59 -3.88 -8.81 5.01
CA ARG A 59 -3.45 -7.70 5.87
C ARG A 59 -2.34 -8.13 6.82
N ASN A 60 -2.53 -9.22 7.58
CA ASN A 60 -1.54 -9.69 8.55
C ASN A 60 -0.24 -10.14 7.88
N THR A 61 -0.35 -10.78 6.71
CA THR A 61 0.82 -11.18 5.90
C THR A 61 1.62 -9.96 5.47
N ILE A 62 0.96 -8.95 4.91
CA ILE A 62 1.61 -7.71 4.49
C ILE A 62 2.25 -7.01 5.69
N LEU A 63 1.56 -6.88 6.83
CA LEU A 63 2.17 -6.23 8.01
C LEU A 63 3.38 -6.99 8.54
N THR A 64 3.33 -8.32 8.53
CA THR A 64 4.44 -9.15 8.97
C THR A 64 5.65 -8.96 8.06
N LEU A 65 5.44 -8.95 6.74
CA LEU A 65 6.50 -8.81 5.76
C LEU A 65 6.98 -7.36 5.58
N ALA A 66 6.07 -6.39 5.72
CA ALA A 66 6.30 -4.97 5.52
C ALA A 66 6.83 -4.27 6.78
N SER A 67 6.85 -4.95 7.94
CA SER A 67 7.37 -4.40 9.18
C SER A 67 8.84 -4.01 9.00
N PRO A 68 9.17 -2.70 8.95
CA PRO A 68 10.56 -2.24 8.89
C PRO A 68 11.32 -2.51 10.21
N LEU A 69 10.61 -3.05 11.21
CA LEU A 69 11.06 -3.31 12.58
C LEU A 69 11.40 -4.77 12.87
N ILE A 70 11.32 -5.69 11.89
CA ILE A 70 11.95 -7.01 12.09
C ILE A 70 13.46 -6.75 12.15
N ASN A 71 13.95 -6.59 13.38
CA ASN A 71 15.35 -6.42 13.65
C ASN A 71 16.09 -7.62 13.05
N PRO A 72 17.18 -7.40 12.30
CA PRO A 72 18.14 -8.47 12.13
C PRO A 72 18.54 -8.94 13.53
N PRO A 73 18.56 -10.26 13.82
CA PRO A 73 18.89 -10.76 15.14
C PRO A 73 20.22 -10.14 15.59
N ALA A 74 20.27 -9.66 16.84
CA ALA A 74 21.37 -8.86 17.39
C ALA A 74 22.76 -9.51 17.25
N ASN A 75 22.82 -10.81 16.96
CA ASN A 75 24.04 -11.61 16.90
C ASN A 75 24.42 -12.07 15.47
N ASN A 76 23.84 -11.51 14.41
CA ASN A 76 24.18 -11.92 13.05
C ASN A 76 24.54 -10.72 12.13
N PRO A 77 25.83 -10.36 12.02
CA PRO A 77 26.30 -9.32 11.09
C PRO A 77 26.08 -9.65 9.61
N SER A 78 25.71 -10.90 9.28
CA SER A 78 25.32 -11.33 7.92
C SER A 78 23.82 -11.22 7.63
N ALA A 79 23.00 -10.74 8.57
CA ALA A 79 21.55 -10.61 8.37
C ALA A 79 21.14 -9.49 7.38
N GLY A 80 22.13 -8.76 6.84
CA GLY A 80 21.95 -7.83 5.74
C GLY A 80 21.24 -6.53 6.13
N PRO A 81 21.29 -5.50 5.27
CA PRO A 81 20.62 -4.23 5.51
C PRO A 81 19.09 -4.43 5.57
N ARG A 82 18.41 -3.63 6.39
CA ARG A 82 16.93 -3.53 6.41
C ARG A 82 16.44 -3.39 4.98
N LYS A 83 15.68 -4.36 4.50
CA LYS A 83 15.20 -4.33 3.11
C LYS A 83 14.05 -3.32 3.04
N PRO A 84 14.17 -2.26 2.22
CA PRO A 84 13.13 -1.26 2.12
C PRO A 84 11.88 -1.88 1.48
N VAL A 85 10.72 -1.51 2.01
CA VAL A 85 9.44 -1.76 1.36
C VAL A 85 9.21 -0.63 0.37
N ILE A 86 8.98 -0.95 -0.90
CA ILE A 86 8.74 0.06 -1.94
C ILE A 86 7.26 0.11 -2.24
N LEU A 87 6.69 1.31 -2.29
CA LEU A 87 5.34 1.56 -2.72
C LEU A 87 5.37 2.21 -4.11
N ASN A 88 4.67 1.59 -5.06
CA ASN A 88 4.40 2.19 -6.37
C ASN A 88 2.92 2.50 -6.47
N LEU A 89 2.60 3.76 -6.75
CA LEU A 89 1.24 4.19 -7.06
C LEU A 89 1.14 4.40 -8.56
N LYS A 90 0.21 3.68 -9.20
CA LYS A 90 -0.14 3.85 -10.59
C LYS A 90 -1.57 4.33 -10.70
N ALA A 91 -1.81 5.25 -11.61
CA ALA A 91 -3.14 5.76 -11.90
C ALA A 91 -3.31 5.93 -13.41
N GLY A 92 -4.54 5.84 -13.89
CA GLY A 92 -4.84 5.98 -15.30
C GLY A 92 -6.31 5.77 -15.60
N ARG A 93 -6.57 5.34 -16.83
CA ARG A 93 -7.91 5.09 -17.36
C ARG A 93 -7.93 3.72 -18.03
N GLU A 94 -9.10 3.09 -18.11
CA GLU A 94 -9.25 1.82 -18.82
C GLU A 94 -8.79 1.93 -20.28
N SER A 95 -9.13 3.04 -20.93
CA SER A 95 -8.82 3.25 -22.35
C SER A 95 -7.33 3.45 -22.66
N THR A 96 -6.56 4.06 -21.75
CA THR A 96 -5.14 4.43 -21.96
C THR A 96 -4.16 3.58 -21.14
N GLY A 97 -4.65 2.77 -20.22
CA GLY A 97 -3.83 2.06 -19.23
C GLY A 97 -3.39 2.96 -18.07
N THR A 98 -2.58 2.37 -17.17
CA THR A 98 -2.03 3.02 -15.98
C THR A 98 -0.59 3.49 -16.21
N PHE A 99 -0.20 4.58 -15.55
CA PHE A 99 1.18 5.06 -15.52
C PHE A 99 1.66 5.23 -14.07
N LEU A 100 2.97 5.15 -13.87
CA LEU A 100 3.59 5.32 -12.55
C LEU A 100 3.51 6.79 -12.12
N LEU A 101 2.75 7.06 -11.07
CA LEU A 101 2.58 8.40 -10.50
C LEU A 101 3.59 8.68 -9.39
N TYR A 102 3.86 7.67 -8.55
CA TYR A 102 4.78 7.78 -7.43
C TYR A 102 5.49 6.46 -7.19
N THR A 103 6.78 6.53 -6.86
CA THR A 103 7.56 5.43 -6.31
C THR A 103 8.36 5.94 -5.12
N GLY A 104 8.38 5.18 -4.03
CA GLY A 104 9.08 5.60 -2.82
C GLY A 104 9.15 4.51 -1.76
N ASN A 105 10.01 4.75 -0.76
CA ASN A 105 10.15 3.84 0.37
C ASN A 105 9.01 4.08 1.38
N VAL A 106 8.43 3.00 1.88
CA VAL A 106 7.44 3.05 2.97
C VAL A 106 8.19 3.24 4.29
N ILE A 107 7.89 4.34 4.98
CA ILE A 107 8.49 4.68 6.28
C ILE A 107 7.58 4.34 7.47
N SER A 108 6.28 4.17 7.22
CA SER A 108 5.28 3.85 8.24
C SER A 108 4.11 3.10 7.62
N CYS A 109 3.55 2.15 8.36
CA CYS A 109 2.33 1.44 7.99
C CYS A 109 1.47 1.31 9.24
N GLU A 110 0.19 1.68 9.15
CA GLU A 110 -0.78 1.58 10.24
C GLU A 110 -2.00 0.80 9.76
N VAL A 111 -2.56 -0.01 10.65
CA VAL A 111 -3.85 -0.67 10.44
C VAL A 111 -4.92 0.13 11.15
N THR A 112 -5.84 0.72 10.38
CA THR A 112 -7.08 1.20 10.97
C THR A 112 -7.94 0.00 11.35
N GLN A 113 -8.33 -0.09 12.62
CA GLN A 113 -9.26 -1.16 13.03
C GLN A 113 -10.59 -1.01 12.30
N PRO A 114 -11.21 -2.10 11.82
CA PRO A 114 -12.62 -2.03 11.43
C PRO A 114 -13.41 -1.52 12.64
N ARG A 115 -14.27 -0.51 12.44
CA ARG A 115 -15.10 0.03 13.52
C ARG A 115 -15.95 -1.10 14.09
N THR A 116 -15.50 -1.70 15.18
CA THR A 116 -16.33 -2.59 16.00
C THR A 116 -17.22 -1.68 16.83
N SER A 117 -18.46 -1.48 16.39
CA SER A 117 -19.49 -0.91 17.26
C SER A 117 -19.87 -1.95 18.29
N GLY A 118 -19.01 -2.13 19.29
CA GLY A 118 -19.27 -2.86 20.52
C GLY A 118 -18.95 -1.93 21.67
N SER A 119 -19.90 -1.09 22.03
CA SER A 119 -19.86 -0.34 23.29
C SER A 119 -19.61 -1.35 24.41
N PRO A 120 -18.64 -1.15 25.33
CA PRO A 120 -18.64 -1.92 26.56
C PRO A 120 -19.89 -1.48 27.32
N SER A 121 -20.93 -2.31 27.32
CA SER A 121 -21.96 -2.25 28.36
C SER A 121 -21.23 -2.51 29.67
N GLY A 122 -20.92 -1.43 30.39
CA GLY A 122 -20.30 -1.50 31.70
C GLY A 122 -21.17 -2.31 32.68
N PRO A 123 -20.54 -2.93 33.69
CA PRO A 123 -21.26 -3.60 34.78
C PRO A 123 -22.09 -2.61 35.62
#